data_AF-A0A415G5I0-F1
#
_entry.id   AF-A0A415G5I0-F1
#
_cell.length_a   1.000
_cell.length_b   1.000
_cell.length_c   1.000
_cell.angle_alpha   90.00
_cell.angle_beta   90.00
_cell.angle_gamma   90.00
#
_symmetry.space_group_name_H-M   'P 1'
#
loop_
_entity.id
_entity.type
_entity.pdbx_description
1 polymer ?
#
loop_
_entity_poly.entity_id
_entity_poly.type
_entity_poly.pdbx_seq_one_letter_code
_entity_poly.pdbx_strand_id
1 'polypeptide(L)'
;MFEAEQAEEEKNVLCGCDYLLYQAYATGAVGWISMTANILPKLSADFHNAMIIEKDYQKGLEIYKKLYPVVNMTERYPAPTQAVKHILTEVIGFDEGICRRPRREISAEDKAMVVEWSQIKELAKTNKM
;
A
#
# COMPACT_ATOMS: atom_id res chain seq x y z
N MET A 1 -14.57 10.68 20.51
CA MET A 1 -13.57 9.69 20.99
C MET A 1 -13.92 8.37 20.36
N PHE A 2 -12.92 7.64 19.87
CA PHE A 2 -13.11 6.33 19.28
C PHE A 2 -13.45 5.31 20.37
N GLU A 3 -14.31 4.33 20.09
CA GLU A 3 -14.64 3.26 21.06
C GLU A 3 -13.38 2.51 21.53
N ALA A 4 -12.36 2.43 20.68
CA ALA A 4 -11.06 1.86 21.02
C ALA A 4 -10.34 2.63 22.15
N GLU A 5 -10.49 3.95 22.22
CA GLU A 5 -9.92 4.79 23.29
C GLU A 5 -10.67 4.63 24.62
N GLN A 6 -11.90 4.10 24.59
CA GLN A 6 -12.75 3.88 25.76
C GLN A 6 -12.65 2.45 26.31
N ALA A 7 -11.91 1.56 25.65
CA ALA A 7 -11.77 0.18 26.09
C ALA A 7 -10.88 0.08 27.35
N GLU A 8 -11.29 -0.74 28.31
CA GLU A 8 -10.47 -1.04 29.51
C GLU A 8 -9.18 -1.79 29.16
N GLU A 9 -9.17 -2.54 28.06
CA GLU A 9 -8.01 -3.21 27.51
C GLU A 9 -7.46 -2.47 26.30
N GLU A 10 -6.14 -2.50 26.09
CA GLU A 10 -5.50 -1.87 24.93
C GLU A 10 -6.03 -2.48 23.62
N LYS A 11 -6.70 -1.67 22.81
CA LYS A 11 -7.19 -2.04 21.49
C LYS A 11 -6.56 -1.16 20.42
N ASN A 12 -5.64 -1.76 19.66
CA ASN A 12 -4.97 -1.09 18.55
C ASN A 12 -5.80 -1.19 17.27
N VAL A 13 -6.08 -0.04 16.66
CA VAL A 13 -6.78 0.06 15.37
C VAL A 13 -5.77 0.17 14.25
N LEU A 14 -5.81 -0.77 13.31
CA LEU A 14 -4.96 -0.77 12.12
C LEU A 14 -5.80 -0.45 10.89
N CYS A 15 -5.28 0.40 10.01
CA CYS A 15 -5.88 0.64 8.70
C CYS A 15 -5.68 -0.59 7.81
N GLY A 16 -6.76 -1.10 7.23
CA GLY A 16 -6.74 -2.22 6.27
C GLY A 16 -7.21 -1.83 4.86
N CYS A 17 -7.36 -0.54 4.58
CA CYS A 17 -7.72 -0.02 3.26
C CYS A 17 -6.72 1.06 2.87
N ASP A 18 -5.83 0.74 1.93
CA ASP A 18 -4.67 1.59 1.60
C ASP A 18 -5.13 2.97 1.07
N TYR A 19 -6.31 3.03 0.44
CA TYR A 19 -6.94 4.26 -0.06
C TYR A 19 -7.40 5.24 1.03
N LEU A 20 -7.59 4.77 2.27
CA LEU A 20 -8.01 5.59 3.41
C LEU A 20 -6.87 5.81 4.42
N LEU A 21 -5.65 5.40 4.07
CA LEU A 21 -4.53 5.34 4.99
C LEU A 21 -4.24 6.67 5.68
N TYR A 22 -4.17 7.76 4.90
CA TYR A 22 -3.90 9.09 5.45
C TYR A 22 -4.95 9.52 6.47
N GLN A 23 -6.22 9.39 6.11
CA GLN A 23 -7.33 9.77 6.97
C GLN A 23 -7.36 8.90 8.22
N ALA A 24 -7.17 7.58 8.07
CA ALA A 24 -7.16 6.65 9.19
C ALA A 24 -6.09 7.01 10.23
N TYR A 25 -4.87 7.29 9.78
CA TYR A 25 -3.78 7.70 10.68
C TYR A 25 -4.06 9.08 11.30
N ALA A 26 -4.54 10.03 10.51
CA ALA A 26 -4.91 11.37 11.01
C ALA A 26 -6.05 11.32 12.05
N THR A 27 -6.84 10.24 12.05
CA THR A 27 -7.93 10.02 13.00
C THR A 27 -7.65 8.92 14.01
N GLY A 28 -6.39 8.55 14.27
CA GLY A 28 -6.05 7.69 15.41
C GLY A 28 -5.85 6.21 15.14
N ALA A 29 -5.84 5.75 13.88
CA ALA A 29 -5.27 4.44 13.57
C ALA A 29 -3.76 4.45 13.88
N VAL A 30 -3.26 3.39 14.51
CA VAL A 30 -1.87 3.31 15.01
C VAL A 30 -0.95 2.55 14.07
N GLY A 31 -1.48 1.97 12.99
CA GLY A 31 -0.70 1.20 12.04
C GLY A 31 -1.48 0.79 10.81
N TRP A 32 -0.82 0.05 9.92
CA TRP A 32 -1.31 -0.26 8.58
C TRP A 32 -0.98 -1.70 8.21
N ILE A 33 -2.01 -2.44 7.81
CA ILE A 33 -1.88 -3.74 7.15
C ILE A 33 -2.02 -3.48 5.66
N SER A 34 -0.95 -3.72 4.90
CA SER A 34 -0.77 -3.14 3.57
C SER A 34 -0.49 -4.16 2.49
N MET A 35 -1.15 -4.00 1.33
CA MET A 35 -0.68 -4.60 0.08
C MET A 35 0.50 -3.80 -0.49
N THR A 36 0.40 -2.48 -0.51
CA THR A 36 1.40 -1.56 -1.07
C THR A 36 2.79 -1.72 -0.47
N ALA A 37 2.90 -2.02 0.83
CA ALA A 37 4.17 -2.20 1.52
C ALA A 37 4.97 -3.42 1.04
N ASN A 38 4.35 -4.39 0.33
CA ASN A 38 5.09 -5.46 -0.34
C ASN A 38 5.91 -4.90 -1.52
N ILE A 39 5.39 -3.88 -2.20
CA ILE A 39 6.01 -3.28 -3.38
C ILE A 39 6.91 -2.11 -2.99
N LEU A 40 6.44 -1.25 -2.08
CA LEU A 40 7.08 0.00 -1.68
C LEU A 40 7.42 0.07 -0.17
N PRO A 41 8.16 -0.90 0.40
CA PRO A 41 8.34 -0.99 1.85
C PRO A 41 8.97 0.25 2.49
N LYS A 42 9.99 0.84 1.86
CA LYS A 42 10.67 2.04 2.37
C LYS A 42 9.73 3.25 2.39
N LEU A 43 9.05 3.54 1.28
CA LEU A 43 8.12 4.67 1.20
C LEU A 43 6.91 4.49 2.15
N SER A 44 6.45 3.25 2.33
CA SER A 44 5.44 2.91 3.33
C SER A 44 5.92 3.16 4.77
N ALA A 45 7.16 2.80 5.09
CA ALA A 45 7.75 3.08 6.40
C ALA A 45 7.98 4.58 6.63
N ASP A 46 8.44 5.31 5.60
CA ASP A 46 8.62 6.76 5.65
C ASP A 46 7.29 7.48 5.91
N PHE A 47 6.20 7.01 5.27
CA PHE A 47 4.85 7.51 5.56
C PHE A 47 4.46 7.25 7.02
N HIS A 48 4.67 6.03 7.53
CA HIS A 48 4.34 5.70 8.92
C HIS A 48 5.14 6.55 9.91
N ASN A 49 6.44 6.73 9.67
CA ASN A 49 7.30 7.57 10.50
C ASN A 49 6.83 9.03 10.50
N ALA A 50 6.52 9.59 9.33
CA ALA A 50 6.03 10.96 9.21
C ALA A 50 4.73 11.17 10.01
N MET A 51 3.77 10.24 9.88
CA MET A 51 2.44 10.40 10.49
C MET A 51 2.39 10.04 11.98
N ILE A 52 3.01 8.93 12.40
CA ILE A 52 2.87 8.39 13.76
C ILE A 52 3.99 8.88 14.68
N ILE A 53 5.23 8.87 14.19
CA ILE A 53 6.40 9.17 15.02
C ILE A 53 6.67 10.68 15.05
N GLU A 54 6.80 11.29 13.87
CA GLU A 54 7.12 12.71 13.72
C GLU A 54 5.88 13.60 13.91
N LYS A 55 4.67 13.05 13.71
CA LYS A 55 3.40 13.80 13.68
C LYS A 55 3.39 14.95 12.66
N ASP A 56 4.16 14.81 11.59
CA ASP A 56 4.20 15.74 10.46
C ASP A 56 3.19 15.28 9.39
N TYR A 57 1.95 15.74 9.55
CA TYR A 57 0.86 15.43 8.63
C TYR A 57 1.08 15.99 7.23
N GLN A 58 1.80 17.10 7.08
CA GLN A 58 2.07 17.67 5.77
C GLN A 58 3.05 16.80 4.99
N LYS A 59 4.14 16.36 5.64
CA LYS A 59 5.08 15.38 5.07
C LYS A 59 4.36 14.07 4.76
N GLY A 60 3.53 13.59 5.68
CA GLY A 60 2.70 12.40 5.47
C GLY A 60 1.80 12.52 4.25
N LEU A 61 1.14 13.66 4.04
CA LEU A 61 0.29 13.92 2.87
C LEU A 61 1.09 13.90 1.56
N GLU A 62 2.29 14.51 1.54
CA GLU A 62 3.15 14.50 0.35
C GLU A 62 3.64 13.09 0.01
N ILE A 63 3.95 12.26 1.01
CA ILE A 63 4.28 10.85 0.79
C ILE A 63 3.05 10.07 0.32
N TYR A 64 1.88 10.30 0.92
CA TYR A 64 0.63 9.65 0.52
C TYR A 64 0.26 9.95 -0.93
N LYS A 65 0.44 11.18 -1.41
CA LYS A 65 0.26 11.54 -2.83
C LYS A 65 1.16 10.73 -3.77
N LYS A 66 2.40 10.42 -3.35
CA LYS A 66 3.31 9.56 -4.12
C LYS A 66 2.88 8.09 -4.10
N LEU A 67 2.35 7.61 -2.97
CA LEU A 67 1.79 6.26 -2.85
C LEU A 67 0.46 6.12 -3.61
N TYR A 68 -0.27 7.22 -3.81
CA TYR A 68 -1.64 7.22 -4.32
C TYR A 68 -1.88 6.40 -5.61
N PRO A 69 -1.02 6.46 -6.64
CA PRO A 69 -1.21 5.64 -7.84
C PRO A 69 -1.23 4.13 -7.53
N VAL A 70 -0.35 3.66 -6.64
CA VAL A 70 -0.25 2.25 -6.25
C VAL A 70 -1.45 1.85 -5.39
N VAL A 71 -1.76 2.62 -4.33
CA VAL A 71 -2.89 2.28 -3.43
C VAL A 71 -4.21 2.28 -4.17
N ASN A 72 -4.40 3.24 -5.10
CA ASN A 72 -5.62 3.31 -5.90
C ASN A 72 -5.73 2.12 -6.86
N MET A 73 -4.63 1.72 -7.50
CA MET A 73 -4.61 0.52 -8.33
C MET A 73 -4.94 -0.73 -7.52
N THR A 74 -4.30 -0.95 -6.36
CA THR A 74 -4.54 -2.14 -5.53
C THR A 74 -5.94 -2.23 -4.95
N GLU A 75 -6.64 -1.11 -4.79
CA GLU A 75 -8.00 -1.08 -4.23
C GLU A 75 -9.09 -1.10 -5.31
N ARG A 76 -8.79 -0.67 -6.54
CA ARG A 76 -9.77 -0.55 -7.62
C ARG A 76 -9.66 -1.62 -8.69
N TYR A 77 -8.47 -2.19 -8.91
CA TYR A 77 -8.30 -3.27 -9.87
C TYR A 77 -8.92 -4.57 -9.32
N PRO A 78 -9.74 -5.31 -10.10
CA PRO A 78 -10.51 -6.46 -9.60
C PRO A 78 -9.68 -7.68 -9.17
N ALA A 79 -8.40 -7.74 -9.51
CA ALA A 79 -7.51 -8.85 -9.18
C ALA A 79 -6.20 -8.35 -8.51
N PRO A 80 -6.28 -7.69 -7.34
CA PRO A 80 -5.15 -6.97 -6.78
C PRO A 80 -4.02 -7.89 -6.31
N THR A 81 -4.33 -9.09 -5.83
CA THR A 81 -3.31 -10.10 -5.50
C THR A 81 -2.48 -10.45 -6.73
N GLN A 82 -3.10 -10.70 -7.89
CA GLN A 82 -2.39 -10.98 -9.13
C GLN A 82 -1.58 -9.78 -9.62
N ALA A 83 -2.12 -8.56 -9.48
CA ALA A 83 -1.42 -7.33 -9.85
C ALA A 83 -0.15 -7.11 -9.00
N VAL A 84 -0.25 -7.25 -7.67
CA VAL A 84 0.89 -7.12 -6.75
C VAL A 84 1.98 -8.14 -7.08
N LYS A 85 1.61 -9.41 -7.26
CA LYS A 85 2.56 -10.47 -7.65
C LYS A 85 3.24 -10.17 -8.99
N HIS A 86 2.47 -9.74 -9.99
CA HIS A 86 3.04 -9.37 -11.29
C HIS A 86 4.04 -8.21 -11.16
N ILE A 87 3.72 -7.17 -10.39
CA ILE A 87 4.62 -6.04 -10.14
C ILE A 87 5.89 -6.49 -9.42
N LEU A 88 5.79 -7.36 -8.41
CA LEU A 88 6.93 -7.91 -7.70
C LEU A 88 7.89 -8.62 -8.66
N THR A 89 7.37 -9.47 -9.55
CA THR A 89 8.21 -10.17 -10.54
C THR A 89 8.77 -9.22 -11.59
N GLU A 90 7.94 -8.40 -12.23
CA GLU A 90 8.32 -7.60 -13.41
C GLU A 90 9.17 -6.37 -13.07
N VAL A 91 8.91 -5.73 -11.93
CA VAL A 91 9.50 -4.41 -11.60
C VAL A 91 10.51 -4.52 -10.47
N ILE A 92 10.21 -5.32 -9.45
CA ILE A 92 11.09 -5.51 -8.29
C ILE A 92 12.11 -6.63 -8.55
N GLY A 93 11.80 -7.59 -9.42
CA GLY A 93 12.65 -8.74 -9.71
C GLY A 93 12.54 -9.85 -8.65
N PHE A 94 11.45 -9.89 -7.89
CA PHE A 94 11.18 -10.93 -6.90
C PHE A 94 10.24 -11.99 -7.49
N ASP A 95 10.75 -13.20 -7.70
CA ASP A 95 9.95 -14.29 -8.26
C ASP A 95 9.00 -14.87 -7.19
N GLU A 96 7.73 -14.49 -7.28
CA GLU A 96 6.67 -14.90 -6.37
C GLU A 96 5.83 -16.07 -6.94
N GLY A 97 6.01 -16.39 -8.23
CA GLY A 97 5.22 -17.38 -8.95
C GLY A 97 3.78 -16.93 -9.23
N ILE A 98 2.88 -17.90 -9.41
CA ILE A 98 1.47 -17.63 -9.75
C ILE A 98 0.54 -17.79 -8.56
N CYS A 99 -0.63 -17.16 -8.62
CA CYS A 99 -1.71 -17.43 -7.68
C CYS A 99 -2.21 -18.89 -7.78
N ARG A 100 -2.46 -19.51 -6.62
CA ARG A 100 -3.19 -20.78 -6.58
C ARG A 100 -4.66 -20.57 -6.99
N ARG A 101 -5.22 -21.56 -7.70
CA ARG A 101 -6.66 -21.62 -8.04
C ARG A 101 -7.52 -21.45 -6.78
N PRO A 102 -8.70 -20.79 -6.86
CA PRO A 102 -9.45 -20.46 -8.09
C PRO A 102 -9.00 -19.18 -8.82
N ARG A 103 -8.07 -18.41 -8.26
CA ARG A 103 -7.52 -17.23 -8.94
C ARG A 103 -6.74 -17.66 -10.18
N ARG A 104 -7.05 -17.02 -11.31
CA ARG A 104 -6.37 -17.24 -12.59
C ARG A 104 -5.41 -16.09 -12.86
N GLU A 105 -4.49 -16.33 -13.78
CA GLU A 105 -3.60 -15.30 -14.29
C GLU A 105 -4.39 -14.20 -15.00
N ILE A 106 -3.91 -12.96 -14.86
CA ILE A 106 -4.45 -11.78 -15.53
C ILE A 106 -3.90 -11.69 -16.97
N SER A 107 -4.63 -11.06 -17.89
CA SER A 107 -4.22 -11.02 -19.30
C SER A 107 -2.96 -10.18 -19.52
N ALA A 108 -2.35 -10.28 -20.71
CA ALA A 108 -1.18 -9.47 -21.05
C ALA A 108 -1.53 -7.97 -21.07
N GLU A 109 -2.74 -7.62 -21.51
CA GLU A 109 -3.26 -6.24 -21.48
C GLU A 109 -3.39 -5.73 -20.04
N ASP A 110 -3.96 -6.56 -19.15
CA ASP A 110 -4.09 -6.22 -17.74
C ASP A 110 -2.74 -6.05 -17.05
N LYS A 111 -1.76 -6.91 -17.35
CA LYS A 111 -0.39 -6.79 -16.86
C LYS A 111 0.24 -5.44 -17.23
N ALA A 112 0.12 -5.04 -18.50
CA ALA A 112 0.62 -3.74 -18.94
C ALA A 112 -0.12 -2.59 -18.23
N MET A 113 -1.45 -2.68 -18.12
CA MET A 113 -2.29 -1.67 -17.48
C MET A 113 -1.93 -1.48 -16.00
N VAL A 114 -1.74 -2.54 -15.21
CA VAL A 114 -1.44 -2.40 -13.77
C VAL A 114 -0.09 -1.74 -13.53
N VAL A 115 0.90 -1.99 -14.40
CA VAL A 115 2.23 -1.36 -14.33
C VAL A 115 2.16 0.12 -14.69
N GLU A 116 1.38 0.47 -15.71
CA GLU A 116 1.18 1.87 -16.12
C GLU A 116 0.41 2.66 -15.04
N TRP A 117 -0.75 2.13 -14.61
CA TRP A 117 -1.63 2.79 -13.63
C TRP A 117 -0.90 3.06 -12.31
N SER A 118 -0.17 2.07 -11.79
CA SER A 118 0.56 2.20 -10.53
C SER A 118 1.77 3.14 -10.60
N GLN A 119 2.20 3.56 -11.81
CA GLN A 119 3.42 4.35 -12.04
C GLN A 119 4.67 3.74 -11.38
N ILE A 120 4.65 2.42 -11.16
CA ILE A 120 5.56 1.79 -10.20
C ILE A 120 7.01 1.79 -10.67
N LYS A 121 7.26 1.82 -11.98
CA LYS A 121 8.62 1.85 -12.56
C LYS A 121 9.43 3.06 -12.10
N GLU A 122 8.80 4.21 -11.90
CA GLU A 122 9.49 5.40 -11.38
C GLU A 122 9.61 5.36 -9.86
N LEU A 123 8.53 5.01 -9.15
CA LEU A 123 8.53 4.95 -7.69
C LEU A 123 9.51 3.92 -7.13
N ALA A 124 9.63 2.76 -7.77
CA ALA A 124 10.54 1.70 -7.35
C ALA A 124 12.03 2.10 -7.40
N LYS A 125 12.42 2.99 -8.32
CA LYS A 125 13.81 3.50 -8.41
C LYS A 125 14.23 4.23 -7.13
N THR A 126 13.29 4.97 -6.55
CA THR A 126 13.50 5.77 -5.33
C THR A 126 13.29 4.97 -4.04
N ASN A 127 12.83 3.73 -4.15
CA ASN A 127 12.45 2.87 -3.02
C ASN A 127 13.48 1.77 -2.73
N LYS A 128 14.73 1.92 -3.18
CA LYS A 128 15.81 0.98 -2.82
C LYS A 128 16.14 1.12 -1.33
N MET A 129 16.23 -0.01 -0.63
CA MET A 129 16.70 -0.07 0.76
C MET A 129 18.17 0.31 0.85
#